data_AF-F0F450-F1
#
_entry.id   AF-F0F450-F1
#
_cell.length_a   1.000
_cell.length_b   1.000
_cell.length_c   1.000
_cell.angle_alpha   90.00
_cell.angle_beta   90.00
_cell.angle_gamma   90.00
#
_symmetry.space_group_name_H-M   'P 1'
#
loop_
_entity.id
_entity.type
_entity.pdbx_description
1 polymer ?
#
loop_
_entity_poly.entity_id
_entity_poly.type
_entity_poly.pdbx_seq_one_letter_code
_entity_poly.pdbx_strand_id
1 'polypeptide(L)'
;MSHILLRGRNIIIMKKLILFLQLTAILVFTSCQSEDSEPAPAPQPPAEVENTIFVYMPWSGDSGNLYSFFKTNLQDIKQAVQSQGGLGDRHLIVFISSSSSKGALINVEYKEGHCVDDTMTVFDNSLPGQQLNSVSWITALLKRVQEHAPARSYSMIVGCHGLGWLPGKKVTRSRHARSVSGGHGTERLPLTRWFGGEKYQTDITTLDKGIEQSGIGKMQYILFDDCYMANVEVAYELRHSTQHIIACPTEIMAHGMPYDRLWPELSKRVPDYGRICDEFYNFYVSYTSPYGTISVIDCSQVEGMAGVMRDINRSGNLVTVPENDLQVMDGYQPSIFFDMGDYVSKTAQNEPELLARFTRQLALLVPYKRNTPSFFTSVRDPENGDIMPISTFSGITISDPSNNPKVKNALDGNSYYKATH
;
A
#
# COMPACT_ATOMS: atom_id res chain seq x y z
N MET A 1 76.60 12.67 -74.66
CA MET A 1 75.85 13.41 -73.62
C MET A 1 74.50 12.75 -73.26
N SER A 2 74.38 11.40 -73.28
CA SER A 2 73.13 10.69 -72.90
C SER A 2 73.30 9.54 -71.90
N HIS A 3 74.51 9.22 -71.44
CA HIS A 3 74.72 8.12 -70.47
C HIS A 3 74.81 8.54 -69.00
N ILE A 4 74.89 9.85 -68.70
CA ILE A 4 75.02 10.36 -67.31
C ILE A 4 73.64 10.68 -66.69
N LEU A 5 72.62 10.95 -67.51
CA LEU A 5 71.26 11.30 -67.04
C LEU A 5 70.39 10.10 -66.65
N LEU A 6 70.64 8.89 -67.16
CA LEU A 6 69.89 7.69 -66.76
C LEU A 6 70.31 7.13 -65.39
N ARG A 7 71.58 7.34 -64.98
CA ARG A 7 72.10 6.79 -63.71
C ARG A 7 71.57 7.55 -62.48
N GLY A 8 71.38 8.87 -62.59
CA GLY A 8 70.81 9.69 -61.51
C GLY A 8 69.32 9.46 -61.27
N ARG A 9 68.53 9.22 -62.33
CA ARG A 9 67.08 8.98 -62.22
C ARG A 9 66.75 7.65 -61.56
N ASN A 10 67.54 6.60 -61.83
CA ASN A 10 67.37 5.28 -61.20
C ASN A 10 67.79 5.26 -59.72
N ILE A 11 68.78 6.06 -59.32
CA ILE A 11 69.21 6.17 -57.91
C ILE A 11 68.15 6.88 -57.05
N ILE A 12 67.47 7.90 -57.60
CA ILE A 12 66.38 8.60 -56.89
C ILE A 12 65.14 7.71 -56.75
N ILE A 13 64.81 6.92 -57.77
CA ILE A 13 63.68 5.97 -57.73
C ILE A 13 63.99 4.81 -56.76
N MET A 14 65.20 4.25 -56.76
CA MET A 14 65.62 3.23 -55.77
C MET A 14 65.62 3.77 -54.34
N LYS A 15 66.07 5.01 -54.09
CA LYS A 15 66.03 5.61 -52.76
C LYS A 15 64.60 5.85 -52.26
N LYS A 16 63.68 6.25 -53.14
CA LYS A 16 62.25 6.37 -52.81
C LYS A 16 61.59 5.02 -52.57
N LEU A 17 61.97 3.98 -53.33
CA LEU A 17 61.45 2.62 -53.14
C LEU A 17 61.99 1.97 -51.85
N ILE A 18 63.25 2.20 -51.49
CA ILE A 18 63.86 1.75 -50.23
C ILE A 18 63.26 2.51 -49.03
N LEU A 19 63.00 3.81 -49.15
CA LEU A 19 62.32 4.59 -48.12
C LEU A 19 60.85 4.14 -47.94
N PHE A 20 60.17 3.78 -49.03
CA PHE A 20 58.80 3.22 -48.97
C PHE A 20 58.79 1.82 -48.37
N LEU A 21 59.77 0.97 -48.72
CA LEU A 21 59.94 -0.37 -48.11
C LEU A 21 60.26 -0.29 -46.62
N GLN A 22 61.09 0.68 -46.20
CA GLN A 22 61.42 0.92 -44.79
C GLN A 22 60.23 1.48 -44.00
N LEU A 23 59.38 2.32 -44.60
CA LEU A 23 58.13 2.76 -43.96
C LEU A 23 57.10 1.63 -43.84
N THR A 24 57.01 0.72 -44.81
CA THR A 24 56.14 -0.48 -44.69
C THR A 24 56.69 -1.51 -43.71
N ALA A 25 58.01 -1.63 -43.53
CA ALA A 25 58.59 -2.55 -42.56
C ALA A 25 58.36 -2.12 -41.09
N ILE A 26 58.16 -0.82 -40.82
CA ILE A 26 57.81 -0.31 -39.49
C ILE A 26 56.33 -0.59 -39.15
N LEU A 27 55.46 -0.78 -40.16
CA LEU A 27 54.05 -1.13 -39.97
C LEU A 27 53.79 -2.63 -39.77
N VAL A 28 54.81 -3.50 -39.92
CA VAL A 28 54.67 -4.96 -39.79
C VAL A 28 55.18 -5.49 -38.44
N PHE A 29 55.82 -4.66 -37.60
CA PHE A 29 56.28 -5.05 -36.26
C PHE A 29 55.42 -4.52 -35.10
N THR A 30 54.23 -3.98 -35.37
CA THR A 30 53.22 -3.68 -34.33
C THR A 30 52.08 -4.70 -34.28
N SER A 31 52.22 -5.85 -34.95
CA SER A 31 51.27 -6.97 -34.88
C SER A 31 51.89 -8.14 -34.10
N CYS A 32 51.88 -7.99 -32.77
CA CYS A 32 51.91 -9.04 -31.75
C CYS A 32 51.94 -8.34 -30.38
N GLN A 33 50.91 -7.57 -30.08
CA GLN A 33 50.44 -7.52 -28.70
C GLN A 33 49.41 -8.63 -28.60
N SER A 34 49.56 -9.52 -27.62
CA SER A 34 48.51 -10.41 -27.20
C SER A 34 47.21 -9.61 -27.13
N GLU A 35 46.12 -10.18 -27.64
CA GLU A 35 44.80 -9.76 -27.22
C GLU A 35 44.75 -10.01 -25.71
N ASP A 36 45.27 -9.07 -24.93
CA ASP A 36 44.80 -8.83 -23.58
C ASP A 36 43.37 -8.39 -23.81
N SER A 37 42.48 -9.39 -23.88
CA SER A 37 41.04 -9.21 -23.84
C SER A 37 40.80 -8.14 -22.80
N GLU A 38 40.28 -6.98 -23.22
CA GLU A 38 39.86 -5.95 -22.28
C GLU A 38 39.11 -6.70 -21.17
N PRO A 39 39.49 -6.53 -19.89
CA PRO A 39 38.78 -7.21 -18.83
C PRO A 39 37.31 -6.88 -19.06
N ALA A 40 36.50 -7.91 -19.29
CA ALA A 40 35.07 -7.76 -19.52
C ALA A 40 34.58 -6.73 -18.49
N PRO A 41 33.84 -5.68 -18.90
CA PRO A 41 33.40 -4.66 -17.97
C PRO A 41 32.86 -5.39 -16.76
N ALA A 42 33.48 -5.12 -15.60
CA ALA A 42 33.14 -5.81 -14.35
C ALA A 42 31.61 -5.88 -14.28
N PRO A 43 31.00 -7.03 -13.96
CA PRO A 43 29.55 -7.17 -13.94
C PRO A 43 29.01 -5.92 -13.26
N GLN A 44 28.29 -5.09 -14.01
CA GLN A 44 27.67 -3.94 -13.38
C GLN A 44 26.87 -4.52 -12.23
N PRO A 45 26.96 -3.93 -11.01
CA PRO A 45 26.08 -4.33 -9.94
C PRO A 45 24.68 -4.42 -10.54
N PRO A 46 23.92 -5.50 -10.27
CA PRO A 46 22.55 -5.58 -10.75
C PRO A 46 21.89 -4.22 -10.52
N ALA A 47 21.28 -3.64 -11.55
CA ALA A 47 20.63 -2.35 -11.43
C ALA A 47 19.76 -2.39 -10.16
N GLU A 48 20.07 -1.50 -9.21
CA GLU A 48 19.48 -1.56 -7.88
C GLU A 48 17.97 -1.40 -8.02
N VAL A 49 17.21 -2.42 -7.59
CA VAL A 49 15.75 -2.43 -7.73
C VAL A 49 15.19 -1.30 -6.86
N GLU A 50 14.40 -0.41 -7.45
CA GLU A 50 13.93 0.79 -6.77
C GLU A 50 12.88 0.44 -5.71
N ASN A 51 11.92 -0.43 -6.01
CA ASN A 51 10.84 -0.78 -5.07
C ASN A 51 10.42 -2.25 -5.14
N THR A 52 10.17 -2.85 -3.97
CA THR A 52 9.45 -4.11 -3.85
C THR A 52 8.03 -3.85 -3.36
N ILE A 53 7.03 -4.18 -4.19
CA ILE A 53 5.62 -4.06 -3.83
C ILE A 53 5.16 -5.41 -3.30
N PHE A 54 4.86 -5.43 -2.00
CA PHE A 54 4.38 -6.62 -1.30
C PHE A 54 2.85 -6.58 -1.14
N VAL A 55 2.16 -7.51 -1.80
CA VAL A 55 0.72 -7.72 -1.65
C VAL A 55 0.48 -8.77 -0.59
N TYR A 56 -0.14 -8.37 0.53
CA TYR A 56 -0.44 -9.21 1.67
C TYR A 56 -1.94 -9.46 1.78
N MET A 57 -2.37 -10.65 1.38
CA MET A 57 -3.76 -11.10 1.39
C MET A 57 -3.96 -12.30 2.32
N PRO A 58 -4.00 -12.09 3.65
CA PRO A 58 -4.16 -13.16 4.63
C PRO A 58 -5.56 -13.80 4.55
N TRP A 59 -5.78 -14.85 5.35
CA TRP A 59 -7.08 -15.51 5.38
C TRP A 59 -8.15 -14.55 5.90
N SER A 60 -9.16 -14.30 5.07
CA SER A 60 -10.23 -13.34 5.35
C SER A 60 -11.48 -13.98 5.97
N GLY A 61 -11.41 -15.20 6.50
CA GLY A 61 -12.53 -15.84 7.23
C GLY A 61 -13.29 -16.89 6.43
N ASP A 62 -14.04 -17.73 7.15
CA ASP A 62 -14.85 -18.80 6.56
C ASP A 62 -16.20 -18.25 6.04
N SER A 63 -16.83 -17.37 6.82
CA SER A 63 -17.98 -16.56 6.39
C SER A 63 -17.50 -15.19 5.90
N GLY A 64 -18.06 -14.69 4.78
CA GLY A 64 -17.61 -13.44 4.17
C GLY A 64 -16.27 -13.50 3.43
N ASN A 65 -15.80 -14.72 3.09
CA ASN A 65 -14.51 -14.93 2.45
C ASN A 65 -14.30 -14.08 1.18
N LEU A 66 -13.11 -13.49 1.06
CA LEU A 66 -12.72 -12.58 -0.01
C LEU A 66 -11.71 -13.16 -0.99
N TYR A 67 -11.34 -14.45 -0.86
CA TYR A 67 -10.30 -15.07 -1.69
C TYR A 67 -10.59 -14.97 -3.19
N SER A 68 -11.86 -15.09 -3.60
CA SER A 68 -12.24 -14.88 -5.02
C SER A 68 -12.01 -13.45 -5.50
N PHE A 69 -12.28 -12.46 -4.64
CA PHE A 69 -12.01 -11.05 -4.94
C PHE A 69 -10.52 -10.77 -4.97
N PHE A 70 -9.74 -11.33 -4.03
CA PHE A 70 -8.28 -11.24 -4.05
C PHE A 70 -7.68 -11.79 -5.34
N LYS A 71 -8.17 -12.93 -5.83
CA LYS A 71 -7.74 -13.46 -7.14
C LYS A 71 -8.05 -12.50 -8.29
N THR A 72 -9.20 -11.83 -8.25
CA THR A 72 -9.59 -10.83 -9.26
C THR A 72 -8.64 -9.63 -9.18
N ASN A 73 -8.37 -9.11 -7.98
CA ASN A 73 -7.42 -8.01 -7.80
C ASN A 73 -6.00 -8.36 -8.26
N LEU A 74 -5.53 -9.58 -7.98
CA LEU A 74 -4.23 -10.03 -8.47
C LEU A 74 -4.22 -10.15 -10.01
N GLN A 75 -5.34 -10.52 -10.63
CA GLN A 75 -5.47 -10.50 -12.08
C GLN A 75 -5.42 -9.08 -12.63
N ASP A 76 -6.12 -8.12 -12.00
CA ASP A 76 -6.10 -6.71 -12.38
C ASP A 76 -4.69 -6.13 -12.30
N ILE A 77 -3.96 -6.41 -11.20
CA ILE A 77 -2.55 -6.04 -11.04
C ILE A 77 -1.71 -6.62 -12.19
N LYS A 78 -1.83 -7.93 -12.46
CA LYS A 78 -1.05 -8.59 -13.52
C LYS A 78 -1.38 -8.05 -14.92
N GLN A 79 -2.64 -7.74 -15.19
CA GLN A 79 -3.06 -7.11 -16.45
C GLN A 79 -2.47 -5.71 -16.59
N ALA A 80 -2.42 -4.93 -15.51
CA ALA A 80 -1.78 -3.63 -15.53
C ALA A 80 -0.26 -3.74 -15.76
N VAL A 81 0.42 -4.68 -15.10
CA VAL A 81 1.84 -4.99 -15.34
C VAL A 81 2.09 -5.35 -16.80
N GLN A 82 1.27 -6.23 -17.38
CA GLN A 82 1.35 -6.59 -18.81
C GLN A 82 1.14 -5.37 -19.71
N SER A 83 0.15 -4.53 -19.41
CA SER A 83 -0.15 -3.32 -20.17
C SER A 83 0.98 -2.28 -20.12
N GLN A 84 1.76 -2.27 -19.03
CA GLN A 84 2.97 -1.45 -18.88
C GLN A 84 4.21 -2.06 -19.55
N GLY A 85 4.12 -3.28 -20.10
CA GLY A 85 5.24 -3.99 -20.69
C GLY A 85 6.20 -4.61 -19.66
N GLY A 86 5.77 -4.77 -18.41
CA GLY A 86 6.53 -5.45 -17.34
C GLY A 86 6.64 -4.64 -16.05
N LEU A 87 7.44 -5.17 -15.11
CA LEU A 87 7.64 -4.57 -13.78
C LEU A 87 8.71 -3.45 -13.76
N GLY A 88 9.57 -3.39 -14.79
CA GLY A 88 10.73 -2.50 -14.79
C GLY A 88 11.70 -2.82 -13.65
N ASP A 89 12.17 -1.80 -12.95
CA ASP A 89 13.04 -1.85 -11.77
C ASP A 89 12.30 -2.15 -10.46
N ARG A 90 11.34 -3.09 -10.49
CA ARG A 90 10.48 -3.43 -9.34
C ARG A 90 10.32 -4.93 -9.16
N HIS A 91 10.10 -5.34 -7.92
CA HIS A 91 9.58 -6.67 -7.62
C HIS A 91 8.11 -6.60 -7.21
N LEU A 92 7.38 -7.67 -7.53
CA LEU A 92 6.01 -7.90 -7.04
C LEU A 92 5.98 -9.24 -6.31
N ILE A 93 5.88 -9.17 -4.97
CA ILE A 93 5.76 -10.34 -4.11
C ILE A 93 4.34 -10.40 -3.55
N VAL A 94 3.74 -11.58 -3.59
CA VAL A 94 2.36 -11.81 -3.13
C VAL A 94 2.36 -12.87 -2.06
N PHE A 95 1.84 -12.55 -0.88
CA PHE A 95 1.37 -13.55 0.05
C PHE A 95 -0.15 -13.65 -0.06
N ILE A 96 -0.68 -14.85 -0.30
CA ILE A 96 -2.12 -15.08 -0.35
C ILE A 96 -2.52 -16.36 0.38
N SER A 97 -3.57 -16.29 1.20
CA SER A 97 -4.14 -17.44 1.90
C SER A 97 -5.39 -17.97 1.20
N SER A 98 -5.31 -19.21 0.70
CA SER A 98 -6.41 -19.91 0.03
C SER A 98 -7.41 -20.56 0.99
N SER A 99 -6.98 -20.84 2.23
CA SER A 99 -7.81 -21.36 3.31
C SER A 99 -7.26 -20.90 4.65
N SER A 100 -7.99 -21.16 5.74
CA SER A 100 -7.47 -20.95 7.09
C SER A 100 -6.23 -21.80 7.41
N SER A 101 -5.97 -22.87 6.65
CA SER A 101 -4.86 -23.79 6.85
C SER A 101 -3.78 -23.72 5.77
N LYS A 102 -3.92 -22.88 4.73
CA LYS A 102 -2.99 -22.88 3.58
C LYS A 102 -2.78 -21.50 2.99
N GLY A 103 -1.52 -21.06 2.96
CA GLY A 103 -1.07 -19.86 2.26
C GLY A 103 0.10 -20.11 1.32
N ALA A 104 0.42 -19.13 0.48
CA ALA A 104 1.57 -19.17 -0.41
C ALA A 104 2.26 -17.80 -0.48
N LEU A 105 3.59 -17.81 -0.57
CA LEU A 105 4.42 -16.67 -0.97
C LEU A 105 4.85 -16.88 -2.42
N ILE A 106 4.55 -15.92 -3.27
CA ILE A 106 4.68 -15.99 -4.72
C ILE A 106 5.50 -14.79 -5.18
N ASN A 107 6.51 -15.04 -5.99
CA ASN A 107 7.19 -14.03 -6.78
C ASN A 107 6.48 -13.93 -8.13
N VAL A 108 5.93 -12.76 -8.47
CA VAL A 108 5.31 -12.54 -9.77
C VAL A 108 6.38 -11.99 -10.71
N GLU A 109 6.75 -12.78 -11.70
CA GLU A 109 7.73 -12.42 -12.72
C GLU A 109 7.04 -11.98 -14.01
N TYR A 110 7.71 -11.19 -14.83
CA TYR A 110 7.24 -10.86 -16.17
C TYR A 110 8.16 -11.50 -17.21
N LYS A 111 7.64 -12.46 -17.98
CA LYS A 111 8.37 -13.23 -19.00
C LYS A 111 7.54 -13.32 -20.26
N GLU A 112 8.16 -13.09 -21.41
CA GLU A 112 7.55 -13.29 -22.74
C GLU A 112 6.20 -12.60 -22.93
N GLY A 113 6.04 -11.38 -22.38
CA GLY A 113 4.77 -10.64 -22.50
C GLY A 113 3.72 -10.98 -21.43
N HIS A 114 4.02 -11.89 -20.50
CA HIS A 114 3.06 -12.35 -19.51
C HIS A 114 3.60 -12.37 -18.07
N CYS A 115 2.69 -12.18 -17.10
CA CYS A 115 3.01 -12.42 -15.70
C CYS A 115 2.99 -13.93 -15.40
N VAL A 116 4.05 -14.42 -14.75
CA VAL A 116 4.22 -15.82 -14.34
C VAL A 116 4.37 -15.86 -12.82
N ASP A 117 3.60 -16.73 -12.17
CA ASP A 117 3.69 -16.94 -10.73
C ASP A 117 4.75 -18.00 -10.41
N ASP A 118 5.84 -17.58 -9.75
CA ASP A 118 6.82 -18.48 -9.15
C ASP A 118 6.50 -18.67 -7.67
N THR A 119 6.01 -19.85 -7.29
CA THR A 119 5.63 -20.14 -5.91
C THR A 119 6.85 -20.51 -5.09
N MET A 120 7.27 -19.59 -4.23
CA MET A 120 8.50 -19.68 -3.45
C MET A 120 8.32 -20.55 -2.20
N THR A 121 7.18 -20.40 -1.53
CA THR A 121 6.87 -21.13 -0.30
C THR A 121 5.38 -21.39 -0.21
N VAL A 122 5.02 -22.64 0.10
CA VAL A 122 3.67 -23.02 0.51
C VAL A 122 3.67 -23.22 2.02
N PHE A 123 2.77 -22.53 2.71
CA PHE A 123 2.61 -22.62 4.14
C PHE A 123 1.48 -23.57 4.49
N ASP A 124 1.79 -24.57 5.31
CA ASP A 124 0.78 -25.31 6.08
C ASP A 124 0.54 -24.58 7.39
N ASN A 125 -0.54 -23.79 7.42
CA ASN A 125 -0.94 -22.98 8.56
C ASN A 125 -1.58 -23.80 9.69
N SER A 126 -1.72 -25.12 9.52
CA SER A 126 -2.18 -26.02 10.58
C SER A 126 -1.04 -26.53 11.48
N LEU A 127 0.22 -26.30 11.10
CA LEU A 127 1.37 -26.78 11.84
C LEU A 127 1.44 -26.18 13.26
N PRO A 128 1.70 -27.02 14.30
CA PRO A 128 1.90 -26.54 15.66
C PRO A 128 3.02 -25.50 15.73
N GLY A 129 2.74 -24.36 16.36
CA GLY A 129 3.71 -23.27 16.52
C GLY A 129 3.64 -22.17 15.47
N GLN A 130 2.88 -22.32 14.37
CA GLN A 130 2.58 -21.20 13.49
C GLN A 130 1.55 -20.27 14.13
N GLN A 131 2.03 -19.11 14.57
CA GLN A 131 1.17 -18.03 15.07
C GLN A 131 0.86 -17.07 13.93
N LEU A 132 -0.02 -17.47 13.01
CA LEU A 132 -0.43 -16.60 11.90
C LEU A 132 -0.86 -15.22 12.40
N ASN A 133 -0.53 -14.19 11.61
CA ASN A 133 -0.86 -12.79 11.91
C ASN A 133 -0.29 -12.26 13.24
N SER A 134 0.58 -12.99 13.92
CA SER A 134 1.35 -12.50 15.06
C SER A 134 2.53 -11.62 14.60
N VAL A 135 3.14 -10.94 15.55
CA VAL A 135 4.35 -10.13 15.31
C VAL A 135 5.44 -10.99 14.67
N SER A 136 5.72 -12.18 15.23
CA SER A 136 6.79 -13.05 14.72
C SER A 136 6.49 -13.58 13.32
N TRP A 137 5.22 -13.82 12.99
CA TRP A 137 4.80 -14.22 11.66
C TRP A 137 5.04 -13.11 10.63
N ILE A 138 4.54 -11.90 10.91
CA ILE A 138 4.69 -10.75 10.01
C ILE A 138 6.18 -10.43 9.82
N THR A 139 6.95 -10.38 10.91
CA THR A 139 8.41 -10.19 10.89
C THR A 139 9.09 -11.23 9.98
N ALA A 140 8.78 -12.51 10.15
CA ALA A 140 9.40 -13.58 9.38
C ALA A 140 8.97 -13.57 7.90
N LEU A 141 7.76 -13.12 7.60
CA LEU A 141 7.29 -12.97 6.23
C LEU A 141 7.98 -11.82 5.52
N LEU A 142 8.07 -10.65 6.16
CA LEU A 142 8.75 -9.48 5.61
C LEU A 142 10.26 -9.72 5.43
N LYS A 143 10.91 -10.44 6.34
CA LYS A 143 12.32 -10.83 6.14
C LYS A 143 12.51 -11.70 4.89
N ARG A 144 11.61 -12.65 4.62
CA ARG A 144 11.65 -13.44 3.38
C ARG A 144 11.44 -12.57 2.13
N VAL A 145 10.54 -11.58 2.20
CA VAL A 145 10.35 -10.61 1.12
C VAL A 145 11.67 -9.86 0.85
N GLN A 146 12.34 -9.37 1.88
CA GLN A 146 13.65 -8.69 1.72
C GLN A 146 14.74 -9.61 1.17
N GLU A 147 14.81 -10.85 1.66
CA GLU A 147 15.81 -11.83 1.24
C GLU A 147 15.66 -12.21 -0.23
N HIS A 148 14.42 -12.30 -0.73
CA HIS A 148 14.17 -12.75 -2.10
C HIS A 148 13.97 -11.62 -3.11
N ALA A 149 13.56 -10.45 -2.66
CA ALA A 149 13.29 -9.28 -3.49
C ALA A 149 13.85 -8.01 -2.83
N PRO A 150 15.19 -7.91 -2.67
CA PRO A 150 15.82 -6.75 -2.08
C PRO A 150 15.61 -5.52 -2.98
N ALA A 151 15.16 -4.42 -2.39
CA ALA A 151 14.96 -3.14 -3.07
C ALA A 151 15.31 -1.95 -2.16
N ARG A 152 15.45 -0.76 -2.76
CA ARG A 152 15.75 0.50 -2.05
C ARG A 152 14.59 0.98 -1.18
N SER A 153 13.36 0.78 -1.66
CA SER A 153 12.13 0.99 -0.90
C SER A 153 11.23 -0.23 -0.93
N TYR A 154 10.27 -0.25 -0.02
CA TYR A 154 9.22 -1.27 0.02
C TYR A 154 7.86 -0.58 0.11
N SER A 155 6.88 -1.13 -0.60
CA SER A 155 5.48 -0.74 -0.48
C SER A 155 4.66 -1.95 -0.07
N MET A 156 3.57 -1.73 0.67
CA MET A 156 2.68 -2.81 1.07
C MET A 156 1.24 -2.52 0.63
N ILE A 157 0.58 -3.54 0.09
CA ILE A 157 -0.85 -3.56 -0.18
C ILE A 157 -1.45 -4.62 0.72
N VAL A 158 -2.31 -4.23 1.64
CA VAL A 158 -3.02 -5.14 2.53
C VAL A 158 -4.41 -5.35 1.96
N GLY A 159 -4.73 -6.60 1.65
CA GLY A 159 -6.05 -6.99 1.17
C GLY A 159 -6.64 -7.98 2.16
N CYS A 160 -7.47 -7.48 3.05
CA CYS A 160 -8.27 -8.32 3.90
C CYS A 160 -9.64 -7.68 3.97
N HIS A 161 -9.99 -7.30 5.15
CA HIS A 161 -11.29 -7.11 5.68
C HIS A 161 -10.91 -5.98 6.70
N GLY A 162 -11.50 -4.75 6.73
CA GLY A 162 -11.28 -3.51 7.59
C GLY A 162 -12.16 -3.09 8.88
N LEU A 163 -11.59 -2.71 10.06
CA LEU A 163 -12.26 -2.34 11.36
C LEU A 163 -11.38 -1.36 12.16
N GLY A 164 -10.52 -0.61 11.46
CA GLY A 164 -9.68 0.42 12.03
C GLY A 164 -8.78 -0.05 13.18
N TRP A 165 -8.73 0.75 14.25
CA TRP A 165 -7.80 0.56 15.37
C TRP A 165 -8.29 -0.40 16.47
N LEU A 166 -9.55 -0.84 16.42
CA LEU A 166 -10.11 -1.68 17.47
C LEU A 166 -9.36 -3.03 17.54
N PRO A 167 -9.01 -3.51 18.75
CA PRO A 167 -8.27 -4.75 18.90
C PRO A 167 -9.11 -5.94 18.43
N GLY A 168 -8.44 -6.91 17.82
CA GLY A 168 -9.01 -8.19 17.43
C GLY A 168 -9.50 -8.96 18.65
N LYS A 169 -10.62 -9.68 18.51
CA LYS A 169 -11.15 -10.52 19.58
C LYS A 169 -10.23 -11.73 19.81
N LYS A 170 -9.80 -11.94 21.06
CA LYS A 170 -9.53 -13.30 21.54
C LYS A 170 -10.88 -14.02 21.64
N VAL A 171 -11.16 -14.85 20.64
CA VAL A 171 -12.40 -15.61 20.40
C VAL A 171 -13.30 -15.77 21.64
N THR A 172 -14.39 -15.00 21.68
CA THR A 172 -15.68 -15.47 22.21
C THR A 172 -16.77 -15.05 21.23
N ARG A 173 -17.49 -16.06 20.72
CA ARG A 173 -18.53 -15.98 19.69
C ARG A 173 -19.58 -14.92 20.03
N SER A 174 -19.51 -13.74 19.42
CA SER A 174 -20.68 -12.85 19.33
C SER A 174 -21.44 -13.17 18.06
N ARG A 175 -22.66 -13.67 18.22
CA ARG A 175 -23.60 -14.19 17.21
C ARG A 175 -24.15 -13.15 16.20
N HIS A 176 -23.43 -12.07 15.91
CA HIS A 176 -23.95 -10.92 15.17
C HIS A 176 -23.35 -10.73 13.77
N ALA A 177 -22.39 -11.57 13.36
CA ALA A 177 -22.00 -11.68 11.97
C ALA A 177 -22.67 -12.93 11.38
N ARG A 178 -23.93 -12.81 10.97
CA ARG A 178 -24.52 -13.75 10.00
C ARG A 178 -24.42 -13.04 8.65
N SER A 179 -23.41 -13.40 7.86
CA SER A 179 -23.45 -13.17 6.41
C SER A 179 -24.17 -14.35 5.77
N VAL A 180 -25.05 -14.03 4.83
CA VAL A 180 -25.95 -14.92 4.11
C VAL A 180 -25.14 -15.98 3.35
N SER A 181 -25.09 -17.20 3.90
CA SER A 181 -24.64 -18.37 3.17
C SER A 181 -25.83 -19.03 2.45
N GLY A 182 -25.91 -18.81 1.13
CA GLY A 182 -26.35 -19.81 0.16
C GLY A 182 -27.85 -20.02 -0.07
N GLY A 183 -28.32 -19.67 -1.26
CA GLY A 183 -29.55 -20.18 -1.86
C GLY A 183 -29.80 -19.50 -3.20
N HIS A 184 -29.91 -20.29 -4.28
CA HIS A 184 -30.21 -19.80 -5.62
C HIS A 184 -31.43 -18.85 -5.62
N GLY A 185 -31.28 -17.68 -6.27
CA GLY A 185 -32.42 -16.94 -6.79
C GLY A 185 -32.88 -15.69 -6.04
N THR A 186 -31.97 -14.87 -5.50
CA THR A 186 -32.25 -13.43 -5.31
C THR A 186 -30.95 -12.63 -5.49
N GLU A 187 -30.91 -11.73 -6.47
CA GLU A 187 -30.03 -10.56 -6.40
C GLU A 187 -30.32 -9.81 -5.10
N ARG A 188 -29.36 -9.05 -4.52
CA ARG A 188 -29.53 -7.59 -4.38
C ARG A 188 -28.58 -6.81 -3.47
N LEU A 189 -27.63 -7.41 -2.75
CA LEU A 189 -26.72 -6.61 -1.91
C LEU A 189 -25.31 -6.42 -2.46
N PRO A 190 -24.79 -5.18 -2.45
CA PRO A 190 -23.38 -4.94 -2.59
C PRO A 190 -22.59 -5.53 -1.41
N LEU A 191 -21.58 -6.36 -1.71
CA LEU A 191 -20.68 -6.92 -0.68
C LEU A 191 -19.62 -5.88 -0.29
N THR A 192 -19.14 -5.85 0.95
CA THR A 192 -18.06 -4.97 1.47
C THR A 192 -16.94 -5.75 2.20
N ARG A 193 -15.81 -5.11 2.57
CA ARG A 193 -14.60 -5.76 3.19
C ARG A 193 -14.24 -5.33 4.65
N TRP A 194 -14.53 -6.06 5.74
CA TRP A 194 -14.38 -5.63 7.17
C TRP A 194 -13.29 -6.35 8.09
N PHE A 195 -12.56 -5.78 9.08
CA PHE A 195 -11.28 -6.18 9.84
C PHE A 195 -10.96 -7.66 10.05
N GLY A 196 -10.09 -8.28 9.27
CA GLY A 196 -9.58 -9.64 9.49
C GLY A 196 -10.59 -10.75 9.19
N GLY A 197 -10.11 -11.99 9.08
CA GLY A 197 -10.99 -13.16 9.06
C GLY A 197 -11.53 -13.46 10.45
N GLU A 198 -12.70 -14.09 10.55
CA GLU A 198 -13.31 -14.49 11.84
C GLU A 198 -12.35 -15.29 12.76
N LYS A 199 -11.37 -15.98 12.15
CA LYS A 199 -10.39 -16.82 12.83
C LYS A 199 -9.04 -16.14 13.08
N TYR A 200 -8.62 -15.22 12.22
CA TYR A 200 -7.30 -14.59 12.29
C TYR A 200 -7.43 -13.07 12.08
N GLN A 201 -7.44 -12.33 13.19
CA GLN A 201 -7.43 -10.87 13.21
C GLN A 201 -6.03 -10.39 13.56
N THR A 202 -5.58 -9.32 12.91
CA THR A 202 -4.28 -8.70 13.16
C THR A 202 -4.52 -7.39 13.88
N ASP A 203 -3.89 -7.14 15.03
CA ASP A 203 -3.93 -5.79 15.59
C ASP A 203 -2.99 -4.87 14.79
N ILE A 204 -3.33 -3.60 14.66
CA ILE A 204 -2.45 -2.64 13.96
C ILE A 204 -1.10 -2.49 14.68
N THR A 205 -1.10 -2.60 16.01
CA THR A 205 0.11 -2.71 16.85
C THR A 205 0.96 -3.94 16.50
N THR A 206 0.32 -5.03 16.03
CA THR A 206 1.01 -6.26 15.61
C THR A 206 1.64 -6.10 14.23
N LEU A 207 0.96 -5.42 13.31
CA LEU A 207 1.51 -5.05 12.01
C LEU A 207 2.70 -4.09 12.17
N ASP A 208 2.54 -3.03 12.97
CA ASP A 208 3.59 -2.04 13.26
C ASP A 208 4.86 -2.71 13.80
N LYS A 209 4.74 -3.50 14.88
CA LYS A 209 5.86 -4.24 15.44
C LYS A 209 6.46 -5.26 14.48
N GLY A 210 5.64 -5.89 13.64
CA GLY A 210 6.11 -6.83 12.62
C GLY A 210 6.99 -6.14 11.57
N ILE A 211 6.59 -4.94 11.13
CA ILE A 211 7.36 -4.10 10.21
C ILE A 211 8.66 -3.64 10.89
N GLU A 212 8.57 -3.06 12.09
CA GLU A 212 9.73 -2.60 12.86
C GLU A 212 10.77 -3.71 13.05
N GLN A 213 10.35 -4.87 13.56
CA GLN A 213 11.24 -6.00 13.88
C GLN A 213 11.78 -6.73 12.64
N SER A 214 11.15 -6.55 11.48
CA SER A 214 11.69 -7.10 10.22
C SER A 214 12.99 -6.40 9.82
N GLY A 215 13.14 -5.11 10.16
CA GLY A 215 14.25 -4.28 9.68
C GLY A 215 14.08 -3.84 8.22
N ILE A 216 12.87 -3.96 7.66
CA ILE A 216 12.55 -3.54 6.28
C ILE A 216 12.58 -2.02 6.07
N GLY A 217 12.61 -1.27 7.16
CA GLY A 217 12.55 0.19 7.14
C GLY A 217 11.13 0.69 6.92
N LYS A 218 11.03 2.00 6.72
CA LYS A 218 9.75 2.68 6.56
C LYS A 218 9.22 2.45 5.15
N MET A 219 8.02 1.88 5.04
CA MET A 219 7.35 1.65 3.77
C MET A 219 7.11 2.98 3.03
N GLN A 220 7.22 2.99 1.70
CA GLN A 220 6.83 4.15 0.87
C GLN A 220 5.32 4.43 1.00
N TYR A 221 4.52 3.38 0.99
CA TYR A 221 3.12 3.45 1.37
C TYR A 221 2.65 2.10 1.93
N ILE A 222 1.62 2.16 2.77
CA ILE A 222 0.74 1.03 3.07
C ILE A 222 -0.63 1.38 2.53
N LEU A 223 -1.09 0.65 1.52
CA LEU A 223 -2.45 0.73 1.02
C LEU A 223 -3.28 -0.32 1.77
N PHE A 224 -4.36 0.10 2.41
CA PHE A 224 -5.35 -0.79 3.01
C PHE A 224 -6.57 -0.89 2.08
N ASP A 225 -6.71 -2.04 1.43
CA ASP A 225 -7.86 -2.42 0.62
C ASP A 225 -8.93 -3.07 1.51
N ASP A 226 -9.31 -2.29 2.52
CA ASP A 226 -10.03 -2.68 3.73
C ASP A 226 -10.94 -1.52 4.21
N CYS A 227 -12.12 -1.80 4.77
CA CYS A 227 -12.99 -0.80 5.41
C CYS A 227 -12.33 -0.05 6.60
N TYR A 228 -12.73 1.20 6.85
CA TYR A 228 -12.44 1.92 8.11
C TYR A 228 -10.96 2.11 8.47
N MET A 229 -10.03 1.98 7.51
CA MET A 229 -8.59 2.04 7.77
C MET A 229 -8.01 3.45 7.71
N ALA A 230 -8.73 4.43 7.15
CA ALA A 230 -8.35 5.84 7.24
C ALA A 230 -8.88 6.47 8.54
N ASN A 231 -8.29 6.07 9.67
CA ASN A 231 -8.58 6.62 10.99
C ASN A 231 -7.29 7.16 11.64
N VAL A 232 -7.43 8.20 12.47
CA VAL A 232 -6.27 8.89 13.07
C VAL A 232 -5.51 8.00 14.04
N GLU A 233 -6.18 7.07 14.69
CA GLU A 233 -5.60 6.13 15.65
C GLU A 233 -4.65 5.13 14.95
N VAL A 234 -5.02 4.63 13.77
CA VAL A 234 -4.21 3.77 12.89
C VAL A 234 -3.06 4.56 12.30
N ALA A 235 -3.33 5.78 11.84
CA ALA A 235 -2.28 6.66 11.34
C ALA A 235 -1.22 6.94 12.41
N TYR A 236 -1.65 7.17 13.65
CA TYR A 236 -0.76 7.32 14.79
C TYR A 236 0.04 6.05 15.06
N GLU A 237 -0.60 4.89 15.15
CA GLU A 237 0.12 3.63 15.40
C GLU A 237 1.19 3.36 14.32
N LEU A 238 0.88 3.54 13.03
CA LEU A 238 1.77 3.20 11.91
C LEU A 238 2.73 4.33 11.48
N ARG A 239 2.73 5.49 12.15
CA ARG A 239 3.46 6.70 11.70
C ARG A 239 4.97 6.50 11.48
N HIS A 240 5.57 5.52 12.15
CA HIS A 240 6.97 5.15 12.00
C HIS A 240 7.20 4.01 10.98
N SER A 241 6.17 3.23 10.68
CA SER A 241 6.21 2.08 9.77
C SER A 241 5.98 2.44 8.30
N THR A 242 5.33 3.56 7.99
CA THR A 242 5.06 3.98 6.60
C THR A 242 5.11 5.49 6.40
N GLN A 243 5.50 5.95 5.20
CA GLN A 243 5.48 7.35 4.81
C GLN A 243 4.05 7.82 4.50
N HIS A 244 3.27 6.99 3.81
CA HIS A 244 1.88 7.29 3.47
C HIS A 244 0.96 6.11 3.80
N ILE A 245 -0.28 6.42 4.18
CA ILE A 245 -1.36 5.44 4.27
C ILE A 245 -2.40 5.80 3.22
N ILE A 246 -2.81 4.83 2.42
CA ILE A 246 -3.90 4.98 1.44
C ILE A 246 -5.04 4.08 1.90
N ALA A 247 -6.19 4.64 2.25
CA ALA A 247 -7.24 3.88 2.89
C ALA A 247 -8.63 4.50 2.74
N CYS A 248 -9.65 3.70 3.05
CA CYS A 248 -11.05 4.14 3.06
C CYS A 248 -11.48 4.53 4.49
N PRO A 249 -12.05 5.73 4.71
CA PRO A 249 -12.68 6.12 5.98
C PRO A 249 -13.92 5.27 6.32
N THR A 250 -14.65 4.82 5.30
CA THR A 250 -15.92 4.07 5.42
C THR A 250 -15.75 2.62 4.96
N GLU A 251 -16.86 1.93 4.71
CA GLU A 251 -16.79 0.66 4.00
C GLU A 251 -16.34 0.82 2.54
N ILE A 252 -15.58 -0.17 2.06
CA ILE A 252 -15.24 -0.39 0.65
C ILE A 252 -15.93 -1.65 0.14
N MET A 253 -16.38 -1.61 -1.12
CA MET A 253 -17.04 -2.73 -1.77
C MET A 253 -16.09 -3.93 -1.90
N ALA A 254 -16.62 -5.16 -1.98
CA ALA A 254 -15.84 -6.39 -2.04
C ALA A 254 -14.93 -6.47 -3.27
N HIS A 255 -15.28 -5.76 -4.34
CA HIS A 255 -14.39 -5.49 -5.47
C HIS A 255 -13.01 -4.99 -5.01
N GLY A 256 -13.00 -4.13 -4.00
CA GLY A 256 -11.80 -3.47 -3.50
C GLY A 256 -11.29 -2.41 -4.46
N MET A 257 -10.02 -2.09 -4.31
CA MET A 257 -9.33 -1.11 -5.16
C MET A 257 -9.34 -1.52 -6.65
N PRO A 258 -9.59 -0.59 -7.58
CA PRO A 258 -9.49 -0.85 -9.02
C PRO A 258 -8.03 -0.88 -9.48
N TYR A 259 -7.32 -1.98 -9.18
CA TYR A 259 -5.87 -2.06 -9.38
C TYR A 259 -5.43 -1.89 -10.83
N ASP A 260 -6.26 -2.24 -11.81
CA ASP A 260 -6.01 -1.96 -13.23
C ASP A 260 -5.79 -0.46 -13.50
N ARG A 261 -6.50 0.40 -12.78
CA ARG A 261 -6.41 1.88 -12.86
C ARG A 261 -5.42 2.48 -11.89
N LEU A 262 -5.26 1.89 -10.71
CA LEU A 262 -4.36 2.43 -9.67
C LEU A 262 -2.90 2.01 -9.88
N TRP A 263 -2.66 0.84 -10.47
CA TRP A 263 -1.30 0.28 -10.64
C TRP A 263 -0.34 1.23 -11.37
N PRO A 264 -0.74 1.98 -12.40
CA PRO A 264 0.12 2.97 -13.02
C PRO A 264 0.71 4.02 -12.08
N GLU A 265 0.05 4.32 -10.96
CA GLU A 265 0.55 5.23 -9.93
C GLU A 265 1.23 4.47 -8.79
N LEU A 266 0.63 3.37 -8.32
CA LEU A 266 1.17 2.53 -7.25
C LEU A 266 2.55 1.96 -7.58
N SER A 267 2.80 1.66 -8.86
CA SER A 267 4.09 1.15 -9.28
C SER A 267 5.17 2.23 -9.35
N LYS A 268 4.86 3.53 -9.43
CA LYS A 268 5.89 4.56 -9.60
C LYS A 268 6.87 4.64 -8.40
N ARG A 269 8.11 5.04 -8.71
CA ARG A 269 9.12 5.41 -7.71
C ARG A 269 8.65 6.55 -6.80
N VAL A 270 7.84 7.45 -7.34
CA VAL A 270 7.13 8.49 -6.58
C VAL A 270 5.68 8.47 -7.06
N PRO A 271 4.75 7.87 -6.30
CA PRO A 271 3.34 7.83 -6.66
C PRO A 271 2.70 9.22 -6.69
N ASP A 272 1.82 9.47 -7.66
CA ASP A 272 0.89 10.59 -7.58
C ASP A 272 -0.32 10.17 -6.72
N TYR A 273 -0.23 10.42 -5.43
CA TYR A 273 -1.27 10.08 -4.46
C TYR A 273 -2.61 10.78 -4.73
N GLY A 274 -2.59 11.97 -5.32
CA GLY A 274 -3.81 12.67 -5.73
C GLY A 274 -4.53 11.92 -6.83
N ARG A 275 -3.78 11.48 -7.84
CA ARG A 275 -4.33 10.67 -8.94
C ARG A 275 -4.84 9.31 -8.47
N ILE A 276 -4.23 8.68 -7.47
CA ILE A 276 -4.77 7.45 -6.86
C ILE A 276 -6.18 7.68 -6.31
N CYS A 277 -6.40 8.77 -5.57
CA CYS A 277 -7.74 9.11 -5.06
C CYS A 277 -8.72 9.44 -6.19
N ASP A 278 -8.27 10.14 -7.23
CA ASP A 278 -9.09 10.47 -8.40
C ASP A 278 -9.53 9.22 -9.17
N GLU A 279 -8.62 8.29 -9.46
CA GLU A 279 -8.94 7.07 -10.20
C GLU A 279 -9.87 6.13 -9.40
N PHE A 280 -9.66 6.02 -8.09
CA PHE A 280 -10.60 5.31 -7.21
C PHE A 280 -12.00 5.92 -7.29
N TYR A 281 -12.11 7.24 -7.18
CA TYR A 281 -13.39 7.94 -7.27
C TYR A 281 -14.05 7.76 -8.64
N ASN A 282 -13.30 7.93 -9.71
CA ASN A 282 -13.78 7.78 -11.09
C ASN A 282 -14.27 6.35 -11.37
N PHE A 283 -13.62 5.35 -10.78
CA PHE A 283 -14.13 3.98 -10.80
C PHE A 283 -15.46 3.89 -10.07
N TYR A 284 -15.50 4.24 -8.78
CA TYR A 284 -16.69 4.01 -7.96
C TYR A 284 -17.90 4.84 -8.38
N VAL A 285 -17.75 6.08 -8.85
CA VAL A 285 -18.90 6.88 -9.30
C VAL A 285 -19.63 6.26 -10.50
N SER A 286 -18.94 5.42 -11.29
CA SER A 286 -19.50 4.69 -12.42
C SER A 286 -19.77 3.20 -12.14
N TYR A 287 -19.38 2.72 -10.95
CA TYR A 287 -19.52 1.33 -10.56
C TYR A 287 -20.98 1.01 -10.21
N THR A 288 -21.35 -0.27 -10.31
CA THR A 288 -22.74 -0.74 -10.04
C THR A 288 -23.22 -0.40 -8.64
N SER A 289 -22.29 -0.28 -7.69
CA SER A 289 -22.53 0.22 -6.34
C SER A 289 -21.74 1.52 -6.18
N PRO A 290 -22.34 2.69 -6.47
CA PRO A 290 -21.61 3.93 -6.64
C PRO A 290 -21.27 4.62 -5.31
N TYR A 291 -20.56 3.87 -4.46
CA TYR A 291 -20.23 4.24 -3.09
C TYR A 291 -18.74 4.00 -2.86
N GLY A 292 -18.03 5.04 -2.45
CA GLY A 292 -16.61 4.93 -2.15
C GLY A 292 -16.09 6.19 -1.49
N THR A 293 -15.26 6.00 -0.47
CA THR A 293 -14.46 7.05 0.16
C THR A 293 -13.01 6.63 0.16
N ILE A 294 -12.09 7.55 -0.11
CA ILE A 294 -10.66 7.28 -0.08
C ILE A 294 -9.90 8.52 0.35
N SER A 295 -8.78 8.31 1.03
CA SER A 295 -7.83 9.36 1.34
C SER A 295 -6.40 8.84 1.36
N VAL A 296 -5.47 9.79 1.31
CA VAL A 296 -4.05 9.56 1.57
C VAL A 296 -3.67 10.36 2.80
N ILE A 297 -3.08 9.68 3.78
CA ILE A 297 -2.57 10.26 5.02
C ILE A 297 -1.04 10.34 4.92
N ASP A 298 -0.47 11.54 5.10
CA ASP A 298 0.98 11.74 5.22
C ASP A 298 1.42 11.50 6.67
N CYS A 299 2.13 10.38 6.89
CA CYS A 299 2.55 9.99 8.22
C CYS A 299 3.62 10.90 8.83
N SER A 300 4.29 11.75 8.04
CA SER A 300 5.18 12.79 8.59
C SER A 300 4.43 13.87 9.38
N GLN A 301 3.12 14.02 9.13
CA GLN A 301 2.27 15.05 9.72
C GLN A 301 1.48 14.57 10.95
N VAL A 302 1.57 13.28 11.27
CA VAL A 302 0.76 12.64 12.32
C VAL A 302 1.13 13.13 13.72
N GLU A 303 2.41 13.28 14.04
CA GLU A 303 2.86 13.84 15.32
C GLU A 303 2.41 15.31 15.49
N GLY A 304 2.44 16.08 14.40
CA GLY A 304 1.92 17.44 14.36
C GLY A 304 0.42 17.48 14.68
N MET A 305 -0.36 16.57 14.09
CA MET A 305 -1.79 16.46 14.37
C MET A 305 -2.05 16.04 15.83
N ALA A 306 -1.35 15.03 16.34
CA ALA A 306 -1.49 14.61 17.74
C ALA A 306 -1.18 15.77 18.70
N GLY A 307 -0.16 16.59 18.39
CA GLY A 307 0.14 17.81 19.14
C GLY A 307 -1.01 18.82 19.15
N VAL A 308 -1.64 19.07 18.00
CA VAL A 308 -2.80 19.98 17.92
C VAL A 308 -4.01 19.42 18.67
N MET A 309 -4.30 18.14 18.52
CA MET A 309 -5.41 17.48 19.22
C MET A 309 -5.20 17.48 20.74
N ARG A 310 -3.96 17.29 21.21
CA ARG A 310 -3.63 17.43 22.63
C ARG A 310 -3.91 18.83 23.16
N ASP A 311 -3.60 19.87 22.41
CA ASP A 311 -3.89 21.25 22.82
C ASP A 311 -5.40 21.51 22.85
N ILE A 312 -6.15 20.97 21.87
CA ILE A 312 -7.62 21.04 21.83
C ILE A 312 -8.23 20.33 23.04
N ASN A 313 -7.85 19.08 23.30
CA ASN A 313 -8.40 18.27 24.38
C ASN A 313 -8.11 18.83 25.78
N ARG A 314 -7.11 19.72 25.90
CA ARG A 314 -6.78 20.45 27.14
C ARG A 314 -7.50 21.79 27.29
N SER A 315 -8.22 22.25 26.26
CA SER A 315 -9.01 23.48 26.34
C SER A 315 -10.14 23.33 27.35
N GLY A 316 -10.36 24.40 28.15
CA GLY A 316 -11.51 24.52 29.04
C GLY A 316 -12.80 25.00 28.37
N ASN A 317 -12.79 25.30 27.06
CA ASN A 317 -13.93 25.89 26.34
C ASN A 317 -14.54 24.95 25.29
N LEU A 318 -14.26 23.65 25.36
CA LEU A 318 -14.85 22.67 24.47
C LEU A 318 -16.37 22.55 24.67
N VAL A 319 -17.10 22.40 23.57
CA VAL A 319 -18.55 22.19 23.56
C VAL A 319 -18.85 20.70 23.46
N THR A 320 -19.74 20.20 24.31
CA THR A 320 -20.26 18.84 24.18
C THR A 320 -21.19 18.75 22.97
N VAL A 321 -20.83 17.90 22.01
CA VAL A 321 -21.61 17.66 20.79
C VAL A 321 -22.24 16.26 20.87
N PRO A 322 -23.57 16.14 20.75
CA PRO A 322 -24.23 14.83 20.63
C PRO A 322 -23.74 14.05 19.40
N GLU A 323 -23.61 12.72 19.50
CA GLU A 323 -23.20 11.89 18.34
C GLU A 323 -24.08 12.06 17.11
N ASN A 324 -25.39 12.25 17.31
CA ASN A 324 -26.35 12.43 16.21
C ASN A 324 -26.13 13.72 15.43
N ASP A 325 -25.42 14.69 16.02
CA ASP A 325 -25.09 15.94 15.36
C ASP A 325 -23.73 15.86 14.64
N LEU A 326 -23.03 14.73 14.71
CA LEU A 326 -21.74 14.50 14.04
C LEU A 326 -21.93 13.69 12.74
N GLN A 327 -21.08 13.94 11.75
CA GLN A 327 -20.99 13.11 10.56
C GLN A 327 -20.44 11.72 10.94
N VAL A 328 -21.35 10.75 10.98
CA VAL A 328 -21.03 9.34 11.13
C VAL A 328 -20.40 8.79 9.84
N MET A 329 -19.38 7.96 9.98
CA MET A 329 -18.61 7.37 8.88
C MET A 329 -18.67 5.83 8.89
N ASP A 330 -19.63 5.24 9.60
CA ASP A 330 -19.90 3.81 9.65
C ASP A 330 -21.39 3.47 9.81
N GLY A 331 -21.74 2.18 9.74
CA GLY A 331 -23.10 1.70 10.01
C GLY A 331 -23.32 1.15 11.42
N TYR A 332 -22.39 1.33 12.36
CA TYR A 332 -22.52 0.78 13.71
C TYR A 332 -23.49 1.60 14.57
N GLN A 333 -24.11 0.95 15.55
CA GLN A 333 -24.95 1.60 16.55
C GLN A 333 -24.61 1.12 17.97
N PRO A 334 -24.13 1.99 18.87
CA PRO A 334 -23.64 3.36 18.61
C PRO A 334 -22.49 3.38 17.59
N SER A 335 -22.27 4.52 16.91
CA SER A 335 -21.21 4.66 15.90
C SER A 335 -19.82 4.60 16.53
N ILE A 336 -18.85 4.12 15.77
CA ILE A 336 -17.45 3.96 16.17
C ILE A 336 -16.61 5.09 15.55
N PHE A 337 -16.80 5.34 14.26
CA PHE A 337 -16.01 6.22 13.43
C PHE A 337 -16.82 7.46 13.04
N PHE A 338 -16.29 8.63 13.39
CA PHE A 338 -16.85 9.93 13.05
C PHE A 338 -15.86 10.70 12.18
N ASP A 339 -16.36 11.59 11.32
CA ASP A 339 -15.49 12.50 10.56
C ASP A 339 -14.71 13.41 11.52
N MET A 340 -13.37 13.35 11.45
CA MET A 340 -12.50 14.08 12.38
C MET A 340 -12.65 15.59 12.22
N GLY A 341 -12.77 16.07 10.98
CA GLY A 341 -12.94 17.49 10.70
C GLY A 341 -14.24 18.04 11.29
N ASP A 342 -15.34 17.33 11.08
CA ASP A 342 -16.65 17.69 11.64
C ASP A 342 -16.65 17.70 13.17
N TYR A 343 -16.14 16.63 13.78
CA TYR A 343 -16.02 16.50 15.23
C TYR A 343 -15.29 17.69 15.86
N VAL A 344 -14.10 18.01 15.35
CA VAL A 344 -13.29 19.10 15.91
C VAL A 344 -13.92 20.46 15.64
N SER A 345 -14.50 20.67 14.46
CA SER A 345 -15.14 21.95 14.12
C SER A 345 -16.30 22.32 15.04
N LYS A 346 -17.06 21.33 15.50
CA LYS A 346 -18.20 21.53 16.41
C LYS A 346 -17.77 21.57 17.87
N THR A 347 -16.82 20.71 18.26
CA THR A 347 -16.35 20.60 19.65
C THR A 347 -15.49 21.80 20.05
N ALA A 348 -14.59 22.24 19.17
CA ALA A 348 -13.66 23.35 19.41
C ALA A 348 -14.16 24.70 18.85
N GLN A 349 -15.48 24.86 18.64
CA GLN A 349 -16.05 26.06 18.02
C GLN A 349 -15.78 27.37 18.81
N ASN A 350 -15.58 27.27 20.13
CA ASN A 350 -15.23 28.40 20.99
C ASN A 350 -13.71 28.64 21.07
N GLU A 351 -12.91 27.89 20.30
CA GLU A 351 -11.45 27.95 20.29
C GLU A 351 -10.91 28.29 18.88
N PRO A 352 -11.16 29.51 18.37
CA PRO A 352 -10.92 29.84 16.95
C PRO A 352 -9.45 29.70 16.53
N GLU A 353 -8.50 29.98 17.43
CA GLU A 353 -7.08 29.82 17.14
C GLU A 353 -6.65 28.35 17.04
N LEU A 354 -7.15 27.50 17.95
CA LEU A 354 -6.90 26.06 17.92
C LEU A 354 -7.59 25.42 16.71
N LEU A 355 -8.81 25.83 16.39
CA LEU A 355 -9.53 25.37 15.21
C LEU A 355 -8.78 25.74 13.93
N ALA A 356 -8.27 26.97 13.82
CA ALA A 356 -7.47 27.38 12.66
C ALA A 356 -6.15 26.58 12.56
N ARG A 357 -5.50 26.26 13.68
CA ARG A 357 -4.31 25.38 13.71
C ARG A 357 -4.67 23.97 13.25
N PHE A 358 -5.78 23.42 13.73
CA PHE A 358 -6.28 22.11 13.34
C PHE A 358 -6.59 22.04 11.85
N THR A 359 -7.35 23.00 11.31
CA THR A 359 -7.68 23.02 9.88
C THR A 359 -6.44 23.02 8.99
N ARG A 360 -5.41 23.79 9.35
CA ARG A 360 -4.12 23.79 8.63
C ARG A 360 -3.40 22.44 8.74
N GLN A 361 -3.33 21.88 9.95
CA GLN A 361 -2.66 20.59 10.17
C GLN A 361 -3.40 19.43 9.49
N LEU A 362 -4.73 19.47 9.44
CA LEU A 362 -5.56 18.46 8.77
C LEU A 362 -5.35 18.48 7.25
N ALA A 363 -5.18 19.65 6.66
CA ALA A 363 -4.87 19.78 5.23
C ALA A 363 -3.49 19.22 4.88
N LEU A 364 -2.51 19.28 5.79
CA LEU A 364 -1.21 18.65 5.64
C LEU A 364 -1.28 17.14 5.89
N LEU A 365 -2.03 16.72 6.91
CA LEU A 365 -2.19 15.31 7.26
C LEU A 365 -2.92 14.52 6.18
N VAL A 366 -3.97 15.09 5.59
CA VAL A 366 -4.81 14.44 4.58
C VAL A 366 -4.87 15.31 3.31
N PRO A 367 -3.75 15.40 2.56
CA PRO A 367 -3.63 16.29 1.41
C PRO A 367 -4.52 15.85 0.24
N TYR A 368 -4.81 14.55 0.13
CA TYR A 368 -5.62 13.99 -0.95
C TYR A 368 -6.76 13.16 -0.40
N LYS A 369 -7.97 13.39 -0.91
CA LYS A 369 -9.19 12.71 -0.52
C LYS A 369 -10.29 12.86 -1.56
N ARG A 370 -11.13 11.83 -1.69
CA ARG A 370 -12.34 11.82 -2.53
C ARG A 370 -13.45 11.01 -1.85
N ASN A 371 -14.70 11.39 -2.10
CA ASN A 371 -15.88 10.66 -1.66
C ASN A 371 -17.02 10.80 -2.67
N THR A 372 -17.82 9.75 -2.79
CA THR A 372 -19.17 9.83 -3.37
C THR A 372 -20.11 10.60 -2.42
N PRO A 373 -21.29 11.06 -2.87
CA PRO A 373 -22.25 11.79 -2.02
C PRO A 373 -22.75 11.00 -0.80
N SER A 374 -22.64 9.67 -0.83
CA SER A 374 -23.00 8.75 0.23
C SER A 374 -22.05 7.55 0.25
N PHE A 375 -21.96 6.84 1.36
CA PHE A 375 -21.33 5.52 1.44
C PHE A 375 -22.36 4.44 1.72
N PHE A 376 -22.05 3.20 1.35
CA PHE A 376 -22.86 2.04 1.67
C PHE A 376 -22.35 1.36 2.94
N THR A 377 -23.26 0.82 3.74
CA THR A 377 -22.92 -0.05 4.87
C THR A 377 -23.80 -1.28 4.89
N SER A 378 -23.18 -2.44 5.10
CA SER A 378 -23.90 -3.70 5.35
C SER A 378 -24.20 -3.93 6.84
N VAL A 379 -23.66 -3.10 7.73
CA VAL A 379 -23.69 -3.32 9.18
C VAL A 379 -25.06 -3.02 9.78
N ARG A 380 -25.70 -1.94 9.31
CA ARG A 380 -26.93 -1.41 9.92
C ARG A 380 -28.13 -2.32 9.67
N ASP A 381 -28.25 -2.79 8.45
CA ASP A 381 -29.24 -3.77 8.03
C ASP A 381 -28.51 -4.89 7.26
N PRO A 382 -28.21 -6.02 7.90
CA PRO A 382 -27.52 -7.13 7.24
C PRO A 382 -28.33 -7.77 6.10
N GLU A 383 -29.65 -7.53 6.04
CA GLU A 383 -30.54 -8.08 5.01
C GLU A 383 -30.67 -7.16 3.80
N ASN A 384 -30.62 -5.84 3.99
CA ASN A 384 -30.84 -4.85 2.93
C ASN A 384 -29.68 -3.87 2.68
N GLY A 385 -28.69 -3.82 3.58
CA GLY A 385 -27.71 -2.73 3.67
C GLY A 385 -28.38 -1.38 3.97
N ASP A 386 -27.56 -0.34 4.09
CA ASP A 386 -28.02 1.04 4.21
C ASP A 386 -27.10 1.99 3.44
N ILE A 387 -27.65 3.12 3.02
CA ILE A 387 -26.93 4.18 2.31
C ILE A 387 -26.89 5.40 3.21
N MET A 388 -25.68 5.79 3.60
CA MET A 388 -25.46 6.86 4.56
C MET A 388 -24.92 8.11 3.85
N PRO A 389 -25.58 9.28 4.01
CA PRO A 389 -25.16 10.50 3.35
C PRO A 389 -23.85 11.04 3.93
N ILE A 390 -23.04 11.65 3.08
CA ILE A 390 -21.81 12.36 3.46
C ILE A 390 -22.05 13.86 3.24
N SER A 391 -22.37 14.56 4.34
CA SER A 391 -22.59 16.01 4.33
C SER A 391 -21.28 16.79 4.48
N THR A 392 -20.28 16.18 5.12
CA THR A 392 -18.92 16.71 5.27
C THR A 392 -17.92 15.57 5.23
N PHE A 393 -16.71 15.85 4.75
CA PHE A 393 -15.68 14.83 4.57
C PHE A 393 -14.27 15.39 4.71
N SER A 394 -13.65 15.10 5.84
CA SER A 394 -12.25 15.42 6.16
C SER A 394 -11.26 14.40 5.58
N GLY A 395 -11.74 13.21 5.19
CA GLY A 395 -10.92 12.11 4.68
C GLY A 395 -10.26 11.27 5.76
N ILE A 396 -10.51 11.51 7.04
CA ILE A 396 -9.99 10.69 8.15
C ILE A 396 -11.02 10.63 9.28
N THR A 397 -11.13 9.47 9.92
CA THR A 397 -12.05 9.29 11.04
C THR A 397 -11.35 9.39 12.40
N ILE A 398 -12.15 9.63 13.44
CA ILE A 398 -11.76 9.63 14.85
C ILE A 398 -12.88 8.98 15.68
N SER A 399 -12.49 8.35 16.79
CA SER A 399 -13.42 7.61 17.66
C SER A 399 -13.59 8.23 19.04
N ASP A 400 -12.95 9.37 19.32
CA ASP A 400 -13.09 10.12 20.58
C ASP A 400 -14.56 10.36 21.01
N PRO A 401 -15.47 10.83 20.13
CA PRO A 401 -16.86 11.07 20.53
C PRO A 401 -17.72 9.80 20.68
N SER A 402 -17.22 8.62 20.29
CA SER A 402 -18.00 7.38 20.32
C SER A 402 -18.34 6.93 21.74
N ASN A 403 -19.61 6.63 21.97
CA ASN A 403 -20.15 5.89 23.11
C ASN A 403 -20.32 4.40 22.83
N ASN A 404 -19.82 3.89 21.69
CA ASN A 404 -19.78 2.46 21.44
C ASN A 404 -18.97 1.76 22.54
N PRO A 405 -19.52 0.72 23.22
CA PRO A 405 -18.81 0.02 24.30
C PRO A 405 -17.47 -0.57 23.88
N LYS A 406 -17.30 -0.98 22.61
CA LYS A 406 -16.03 -1.49 22.11
C LYS A 406 -14.94 -0.42 22.14
N VAL A 407 -15.29 0.81 21.77
CA VAL A 407 -14.39 1.96 21.83
C VAL A 407 -14.06 2.26 23.29
N LYS A 408 -15.07 2.46 24.14
CA LYS A 408 -14.87 2.78 25.56
C LYS A 408 -13.98 1.76 26.28
N ASN A 409 -14.11 0.47 25.96
CA ASN A 409 -13.30 -0.59 26.56
C ASN A 409 -11.85 -0.66 26.02
N ALA A 410 -11.56 -0.05 24.87
CA ALA A 410 -10.26 -0.13 24.20
C ALA A 410 -9.44 1.17 24.26
N LEU A 411 -10.07 2.32 24.55
CA LEU A 411 -9.43 3.65 24.56
C LEU A 411 -8.18 3.71 25.44
N ASP A 412 -8.22 3.16 26.66
CA ASP A 412 -7.07 3.16 27.59
C ASP A 412 -5.85 2.41 27.03
N GLY A 413 -6.05 1.50 26.08
CA GLY A 413 -4.98 0.78 25.40
C GLY A 413 -4.34 1.58 24.26
N ASN A 414 -5.10 2.50 23.66
CA ASN A 414 -4.80 3.17 22.41
C ASN A 414 -3.65 4.19 22.55
N SER A 415 -2.68 4.15 21.62
CA SER A 415 -1.49 4.99 21.63
C SER A 415 -1.78 6.47 21.29
N TYR A 416 -2.72 6.72 20.37
CA TYR A 416 -3.17 8.07 20.02
C TYR A 416 -3.90 8.73 21.18
N TYR A 417 -4.81 8.00 21.84
CA TYR A 417 -5.56 8.53 22.99
C TYR A 417 -4.60 8.96 24.12
N LYS A 418 -3.62 8.11 24.47
CA LYS A 418 -2.55 8.44 25.45
C LYS A 418 -1.69 9.64 25.07
N ALA A 419 -1.56 9.94 23.78
CA ALA A 419 -0.75 11.05 23.31
C ALA A 419 -1.51 12.38 23.31
N THR A 420 -2.85 12.33 23.35
CA THR A 420 -3.74 13.47 23.16
C THR A 420 -4.57 13.82 24.39
N HIS A 421 -4.60 12.97 25.42
CA HIS A 421 -5.25 13.19 26.71
C HIS A 421 -4.21 13.00 27.81
#